data_AF-A0A562VGT6-F1
#
_entry.id   AF-A0A562VGT6-F1
#
_cell.length_a   1.000
_cell.length_b   1.000
_cell.length_c   1.000
_cell.angle_alpha   90.00
_cell.angle_beta   90.00
_cell.angle_gamma   90.00
#
_symmetry.space_group_name_H-M   'P 1'
#
loop_
_entity.id
_entity.type
_entity.pdbx_description
1 polymer ?
#
loop_
_entity_poly.entity_id
_entity_poly.type
_entity_poly.pdbx_seq_one_letter_code
_entity_poly.pdbx_strand_id
1 'polypeptide(L)' 'MKCEYKDDFKVEYAGSGPLHIAKGDGVDFTVKGAQIPANARACLDSAVSRNSCHELRAAAKAVTNTINKAFDKE' A
#
# COMPACT_ATOMS: atom_id res chain seq x y z
N MET A 1 7.94 0.12 7.79
CA MET A 1 8.77 0.37 6.60
C MET A 1 8.17 1.50 5.80
N LYS A 2 9.00 2.47 5.42
CA LYS A 2 8.60 3.60 4.59
C LYS A 2 9.43 3.60 3.31
N CYS A 3 8.78 3.78 2.18
CA CYS A 3 9.41 3.88 0.88
C CYS A 3 8.86 5.12 0.18
N GLU A 4 9.74 6.08 -0.07
CA GLU A 4 9.47 7.24 -0.91
C GLU A 4 10.03 6.99 -2.31
N TYR A 5 9.20 7.19 -3.32
CA TYR A 5 9.55 7.05 -4.72
C TYR A 5 9.64 8.41 -5.37
N LYS A 6 10.46 8.52 -6.42
CA LYS A 6 10.68 9.76 -7.18
C LYS A 6 9.42 10.36 -7.84
N ASP A 7 8.33 9.61 -7.95
CA ASP A 7 7.04 10.07 -8.51
C ASP A 7 6.11 10.69 -7.45
N ASP A 8 6.64 11.22 -6.34
CA ASP A 8 5.83 11.70 -5.20
C ASP A 8 4.92 10.62 -4.58
N PHE A 9 5.22 9.36 -4.84
CA PHE A 9 4.53 8.24 -4.21
C PHE A 9 5.25 7.90 -2.91
N LYS A 10 4.53 7.84 -1.80
CA LYS A 10 5.06 7.46 -0.50
C LYS A 10 4.21 6.32 0.03
N VAL A 11 4.85 5.23 0.44
CA VAL A 11 4.17 4.09 1.03
C VAL A 11 4.78 3.84 2.38
N GLU A 12 3.94 3.82 3.40
CA GLU A 12 4.32 3.45 4.75
C GLU A 12 3.47 2.26 5.22
N TYR A 13 4.16 1.18 5.60
CA TYR A 13 3.54 -0.04 6.07
C TYR A 13 4.30 -0.63 7.25
N ALA A 14 3.61 -0.87 8.37
CA ALA A 14 4.21 -1.32 9.62
C ALA A 14 4.16 -2.86 9.82
N GLY A 15 4.12 -3.67 8.76
CA GLY A 15 4.15 -5.16 8.84
C GLY A 15 2.88 -5.82 9.40
N SER A 16 2.06 -5.09 10.14
CA SER A 16 0.72 -5.53 10.58
C SER A 16 -0.24 -4.38 10.89
N GLY A 17 0.20 -3.15 10.63
CA GLY A 17 -0.58 -1.93 10.85
C GLY A 17 -1.34 -1.44 9.61
N PRO A 18 -1.90 -0.23 9.65
CA PRO A 18 -2.43 0.43 8.47
C PRO A 18 -1.36 0.63 7.40
N LEU A 19 -1.77 0.53 6.15
CA LEU A 19 -1.00 0.88 4.97
C LEU A 19 -1.34 2.32 4.60
N HIS A 20 -0.37 3.21 4.74
CA HIS A 20 -0.47 4.59 4.32
C HIS A 20 0.14 4.74 2.94
N ILE A 21 -0.60 5.34 2.02
CA ILE A 21 -0.18 5.59 0.65
C ILE A 21 -0.47 7.05 0.37
N ALA A 22 0.58 7.86 0.28
CA ALA A 22 0.48 9.23 -0.20
C ALA A 22 0.93 9.30 -1.66
N LYS A 23 0.26 10.10 -2.49
CA LYS A 23 0.63 10.36 -3.87
C LYS A 23 0.43 11.84 -4.21
N GLY A 24 1.53 12.56 -4.40
CA GLY A 24 1.49 13.98 -4.77
C GLY A 24 0.76 14.86 -3.74
N ASP A 25 0.33 16.04 -4.19
CA ASP A 25 -0.13 17.14 -3.33
C ASP A 25 -1.63 17.06 -2.97
N GLY A 26 -2.11 15.90 -2.53
CA GLY A 26 -3.49 15.81 -2.04
C GLY A 26 -4.12 14.43 -1.94
N VAL A 27 -3.42 13.37 -2.37
CA VAL A 27 -3.93 12.00 -2.26
C VAL A 27 -3.23 11.30 -1.10
N ASP A 28 -3.87 11.27 0.07
CA ASP A 28 -3.48 10.42 1.19
C ASP A 28 -4.53 9.31 1.39
N PHE A 29 -4.10 8.06 1.21
CA PHE A 29 -4.91 6.87 1.43
C PHE A 29 -4.37 6.11 2.62
N THR A 30 -5.14 6.09 3.70
CA THR A 30 -4.87 5.23 4.85
C THR A 30 -5.78 4.00 4.81
N VAL A 31 -5.21 2.85 4.47
CA VAL A 31 -5.90 1.57 4.43
C VAL A 31 -5.67 0.83 5.74
N LYS A 32 -6.73 0.67 6.54
CA LYS A 32 -6.67 -0.15 7.76
C LYS A 32 -6.36 -1.60 7.41
N GLY A 33 -5.56 -2.29 8.22
CA GLY A 33 -5.15 -3.68 7.97
C GLY A 33 -6.29 -4.68 7.75
N ALA A 34 -7.50 -4.40 8.25
CA ALA A 34 -8.71 -5.20 8.01
C ALA A 34 -9.33 -4.99 6.62
N GLN A 35 -9.10 -3.84 5.98
CA GLN A 35 -9.54 -3.55 4.61
C GLN A 35 -8.52 -4.00 3.56
N ILE A 36 -7.32 -4.38 3.99
CA ILE A 36 -6.30 -4.94 3.10
C ILE A 36 -6.66 -6.41 2.87
N PRO A 37 -6.87 -6.83 1.61
CA PRO A 37 -7.16 -8.22 1.32
C PRO A 37 -5.93 -9.09 1.66
N ALA A 38 -6.16 -10.31 2.14
CA ALA A 38 -5.11 -11.16 2.72
C ALA A 38 -3.94 -11.44 1.76
N ASN A 39 -4.22 -11.56 0.47
CA ASN A 39 -3.22 -11.71 -0.59
C ASN A 39 -2.26 -10.51 -0.66
N ALA A 40 -2.79 -9.29 -0.62
CA ALA A 40 -1.98 -8.09 -0.68
C ALA A 40 -1.25 -7.83 0.64
N ARG A 41 -1.85 -8.20 1.77
CA ARG A 41 -1.18 -8.18 3.08
C ARG A 41 0.04 -9.09 3.11
N ALA A 42 -0.07 -10.32 2.61
CA ALA A 42 1.06 -11.24 2.54
C ALA A 42 2.20 -10.71 1.65
N CYS A 43 1.87 -10.05 0.54
CA CYS A 43 2.85 -9.38 -0.32
C CYS A 43 3.53 -8.19 0.38
N LEU A 44 2.75 -7.35 1.07
CA LEU A 44 3.30 -6.23 1.85
C LEU A 44 4.22 -6.72 2.97
N ASP A 45 3.81 -7.75 3.70
CA ASP A 45 4.60 -8.33 4.78
C ASP A 45 5.90 -8.95 4.24
N SER A 46 5.83 -9.68 3.12
CA SER A 46 7.00 -10.22 2.44
C SER A 46 7.95 -9.12 1.95
N ALA A 47 7.41 -8.03 1.41
CA ALA A 47 8.18 -6.88 0.95
C ALA A 47 8.89 -6.17 2.13
N VAL A 48 8.21 -6.04 3.27
CA VAL A 48 8.80 -5.48 4.49
C VAL A 48 9.88 -6.39 5.06
N SER A 49 9.61 -7.69 5.12
CA SER A 49 10.55 -8.70 5.61
C SER A 49 11.81 -8.76 4.75
N ARG A 50 11.66 -8.61 3.42
CA ARG A 50 12.76 -8.50 2.46
C ARG A 50 13.39 -7.12 2.35
N ASN A 51 12.83 -6.12 3.06
CA ASN A 51 13.21 -4.72 2.97
C ASN A 51 13.29 -4.21 1.51
N SER A 52 12.34 -4.62 0.66
CA SER A 52 12.32 -4.30 -0.77
C SER A 52 11.24 -3.28 -1.08
N CYS A 53 11.66 -2.03 -1.35
CA CYS A 53 10.73 -0.99 -1.78
C CYS A 53 10.06 -1.32 -3.12
N HIS A 54 10.72 -2.04 -4.04
CA HIS A 54 10.09 -2.36 -5.32
C HIS A 54 8.85 -3.25 -5.14
N GLU A 55 8.96 -4.29 -4.31
CA GLU A 55 7.82 -5.15 -3.97
C GLU A 55 6.75 -4.40 -3.17
N LEU A 56 7.17 -3.54 -2.23
CA LEU A 56 6.25 -2.73 -1.42
C LEU A 56 5.39 -1.81 -2.30
N ARG A 57 5.99 -1.19 -3.33
CA ARG A 57 5.27 -0.35 -4.31
C ARG A 57 4.21 -1.16 -5.05
N ALA A 58 4.58 -2.33 -5.56
CA ALA A 58 3.69 -3.18 -6.35
C ALA A 58 2.51 -3.65 -5.50
N ALA A 59 2.78 -4.09 -4.27
CA ALA A 59 1.76 -4.52 -3.33
C ALA A 59 0.83 -3.37 -2.93
N ALA A 60 1.37 -2.19 -2.60
CA ALA A 60 0.58 -1.01 -2.28
C ALA A 60 -0.32 -0.59 -3.44
N LYS A 61 0.21 -0.57 -4.67
CA LYS A 61 -0.55 -0.26 -5.89
C LYS A 61 -1.68 -1.26 -6.13
N ALA A 62 -1.43 -2.54 -5.87
CA ALA A 62 -2.44 -3.60 -5.96
C ALA A 62 -3.55 -3.42 -4.90
N VAL A 63 -3.21 -3.02 -3.67
CA VAL A 63 -4.19 -2.65 -2.64
C VAL A 63 -5.04 -1.48 -3.09
N THR A 64 -4.42 -0.36 -3.49
CA THR A 64 -5.14 0.83 -3.97
C THR A 64 -6.04 0.52 -5.15
N ASN A 65 -5.60 -0.31 -6.10
CA ASN A 65 -6.40 -0.71 -7.25
C ASN A 65 -7.56 -1.62 -6.84
N THR A 66 -7.35 -2.56 -5.92
CA THR A 66 -8.41 -3.43 -5.40
C THR A 66 -9.47 -2.63 -4.66
N ILE A 67 -9.06 -1.65 -3.86
CA ILE A 67 -9.98 -0.76 -3.11
C ILE A 67 -10.72 0.17 -4.07
N ASN A 68 -10.04 0.80 -5.03
CA ASN A 68 -10.71 1.62 -6.04
C ASN A 68 -11.73 0.80 -6.83
N LYS A 69 -11.37 -0.41 -7.25
CA LYS A 69 -12.28 -1.29 -8.00
C LYS A 69 -13.44 -1.81 -7.15
N ALA A 70 -13.27 -1.88 -5.83
CA ALA A 70 -14.35 -2.18 -4.89
C ALA A 70 -15.27 -0.96 -4.66
N PHE A 71 -14.77 0.26 -4.81
CA PHE A 71 -15.53 1.51 -4.72
C PHE A 71 -16.18 1.94 -6.04
N ASP A 72 -15.65 1.55 -7.20
CA ASP A 72 -16.18 1.90 -8.54
C ASP A 72 -17.40 1.04 -8.97
N LYS A 73 -17.80 0.08 -8.12
CA LYS A 73 -19.07 -0.66 -8.27
C LYS A 73 -20.15 0.00 -7.41
N GLU A 74 -20.57 1.20 -7.78
CA GLU A 74 -21.83 1.82 -7.32
C GLU A 74 -22.63 2.32 -8.52
#